data_AF-A0A3M1XKA9-F1
#
_entry.id   AF-A0A3M1XKA9-F1
#
_cell.length_a   1.000
_cell.length_b   1.000
_cell.length_c   1.000
_cell.angle_alpha   90.00
_cell.angle_beta   90.00
_cell.angle_gamma   90.00
#
_symmetry.space_group_name_H-M   'P 1'
#
loop_
_entity.id
_entity.type
_entity.pdbx_description
1 polymer ?
#
loop_
_entity_poly.entity_id
_entity_poly.type
_entity_poly.pdbx_seq_one_letter_code
_entity_poly.pdbx_strand_id
1 'polypeptide(L)'
;MKAQESTAGRSPRRALVLFTHRPEVEAAQKRLGRCPIHTRSILRQFIDYVSRVVAQARAVTDFEFFVATDAGFQPSRTGPDHLIIQQGHSFEERLTHALEAVAARGFEQIVVVGNDCLDLTPLLLEQAFQALEQKDVVV
;
A
#
# COMPACT_ATOMS: atom_id res chain seq x y z
N MET A 1 -42.16 17.59 13.83
CA MET A 1 -40.77 18.05 13.99
C MET A 1 -39.89 16.82 14.15
N LYS A 2 -39.25 16.33 13.08
CA LYS A 2 -38.15 15.37 13.18
C LYS A 2 -36.88 16.16 12.92
N ALA A 3 -35.96 16.12 13.88
CA ALA A 3 -34.69 16.81 13.82
C ALA A 3 -33.91 16.33 12.58
N GLN A 4 -33.47 17.29 11.78
CA GLN A 4 -32.44 17.09 10.77
C GLN A 4 -31.13 16.84 11.53
N GLU A 5 -30.67 15.59 11.54
CA GLU A 5 -29.27 15.31 11.85
C GLU A 5 -28.42 15.89 10.72
N SER A 6 -27.66 16.92 11.07
CA SER A 6 -26.64 17.52 10.23
C SER A 6 -25.54 16.49 9.97
N THR A 7 -25.49 15.90 8.77
CA THR A 7 -24.31 15.21 8.27
C THR A 7 -23.27 16.25 7.88
N ALA A 8 -22.60 16.84 8.88
CA ALA A 8 -21.32 17.49 8.64
C ALA A 8 -20.38 16.39 8.12
N GLY A 9 -20.13 16.39 6.81
CA GLY A 9 -19.46 15.31 6.10
C GLY A 9 -18.09 15.04 6.69
N ARG A 10 -17.90 13.83 7.22
CA ARG A 10 -16.59 13.34 7.64
C ARG A 10 -15.74 13.12 6.38
N SER A 11 -14.50 13.59 6.38
CA SER A 11 -13.55 13.24 5.31
C SER A 11 -13.33 11.73 5.27
N PRO A 12 -13.29 11.10 4.08
CA PRO A 12 -13.14 9.66 3.95
C PRO A 12 -11.82 9.21 4.58
N ARG A 13 -11.83 8.08 5.30
CA ARG A 13 -10.57 7.49 5.80
C ARG A 13 -9.77 6.92 4.65
N ARG A 14 -8.50 7.31 4.58
CA ARG A 14 -7.57 6.95 3.51
C ARG A 14 -6.57 5.89 3.94
N ALA A 15 -6.35 4.91 3.08
CA ALA A 15 -5.33 3.90 3.23
C ALA A 15 -4.45 3.81 1.98
N LEU A 16 -3.16 3.66 2.19
CA LEU A 16 -2.23 3.23 1.16
C LEU A 16 -1.76 1.81 1.46
N VAL A 17 -1.87 0.91 0.48
CA VAL A 17 -1.42 -0.47 0.58
C VAL A 17 -0.20 -0.66 -0.32
N LEU A 18 0.96 -0.92 0.28
CA LEU A 18 2.08 -1.51 -0.44
C LEU A 18 1.84 -3.02 -0.55
N PHE A 19 1.51 -3.48 -1.76
CA PHE A 19 1.30 -4.88 -2.06
C PHE A 19 2.59 -5.50 -2.61
N THR A 20 3.27 -6.32 -1.80
CA THR A 20 4.61 -6.83 -2.13
C THR A 20 4.82 -8.19 -1.49
N HIS A 21 5.52 -9.09 -2.16
CA HIS A 21 6.09 -10.25 -1.47
C HIS A 21 7.34 -9.83 -0.69
N ARG A 22 7.81 -10.68 0.22
CA ARG A 22 9.09 -10.43 0.90
C ARG A 22 10.24 -10.54 -0.09
N PRO A 23 11.32 -9.76 0.06
CA PRO A 23 12.48 -9.82 -0.84
C PRO A 23 13.04 -11.23 -1.04
N GLU A 24 12.99 -12.09 -0.02
CA GLU A 24 13.46 -13.47 -0.08
C GLU A 24 12.60 -14.33 -1.01
N VAL A 25 11.27 -14.16 -0.96
CA VAL A 25 10.31 -14.89 -1.79
C VAL A 25 10.43 -14.44 -3.24
N GLU A 26 10.45 -13.12 -3.48
CA GLU A 26 10.58 -12.58 -4.83
C GLU A 26 11.93 -12.89 -5.47
N ALA A 27 13.03 -12.87 -4.70
CA ALA A 27 14.36 -13.16 -5.24
C ALA A 27 14.54 -14.60 -5.72
N ALA A 28 13.69 -15.54 -5.25
CA ALA A 28 13.66 -16.90 -5.75
C ALA A 28 13.02 -17.00 -7.15
N GLN A 29 12.22 -16.01 -7.54
CA GLN A 29 11.43 -16.00 -8.78
C GLN A 29 11.97 -15.00 -9.80
N LYS A 30 12.50 -13.86 -9.33
CA LYS A 30 13.01 -12.77 -10.17
C LYS A 30 14.52 -12.86 -10.38
N ARG A 31 14.99 -12.34 -11.52
CA ARG A 31 16.42 -12.29 -11.88
C ARG A 31 16.87 -10.85 -12.15
N LEU A 32 16.81 -9.99 -11.13
CA LEU A 32 17.21 -8.58 -11.24
C LEU A 32 18.70 -8.34 -10.95
N GLY A 33 19.37 -9.26 -10.24
CA GLY A 33 20.79 -9.19 -9.94
C GLY A 33 21.60 -10.35 -10.52
N ARG A 34 22.91 -10.36 -10.25
CA ARG A 34 23.82 -11.43 -10.69
C ARG A 34 23.57 -12.78 -10.00
N CYS A 35 22.99 -12.74 -8.80
CA CYS A 35 22.68 -13.92 -7.99
C CYS A 35 21.49 -13.61 -7.05
N PRO A 36 20.85 -14.62 -6.42
CA PRO A 36 19.68 -14.40 -5.55
C PRO A 36 19.93 -13.42 -4.40
N ILE A 37 21.15 -13.40 -3.83
CA ILE A 37 21.53 -12.46 -2.77
C ILE A 37 21.47 -11.01 -3.28
N HIS A 38 22.00 -10.76 -4.48
CA HIS A 38 21.93 -9.42 -5.10
C HIS A 38 20.49 -9.03 -5.44
N THR A 39 19.70 -9.95 -6.01
CA THR A 39 18.28 -9.71 -6.30
C THR A 39 17.51 -9.34 -5.04
N ARG A 40 17.70 -10.08 -3.93
CA ARG A 40 17.11 -9.77 -2.63
C ARG A 40 17.48 -8.37 -2.13
N SER A 41 18.75 -7.99 -2.28
CA SER A 41 19.24 -6.66 -1.89
C SER A 41 18.55 -5.55 -2.69
N ILE A 42 18.40 -5.73 -4.01
CA ILE A 42 17.70 -4.77 -4.89
C ILE A 42 16.24 -4.64 -4.48
N LEU A 43 15.54 -5.76 -4.30
CA LEU A 43 14.12 -5.77 -3.90
C LEU A 43 13.89 -5.13 -2.52
N ARG A 44 14.83 -5.30 -1.59
CA ARG A 44 14.80 -4.58 -0.31
C ARG A 44 14.91 -3.07 -0.54
N GLN A 45 15.81 -2.63 -1.42
CA GLN A 45 15.93 -1.20 -1.74
C GLN A 45 14.68 -0.63 -2.41
N PHE A 46 13.96 -1.43 -3.19
CA PHE A 46 12.68 -1.03 -3.80
C PHE A 46 11.60 -0.80 -2.74
N ILE A 47 11.40 -1.76 -1.83
CA ILE A 47 10.48 -1.61 -0.70
C ILE A 47 10.88 -0.41 0.18
N ASP A 48 12.18 -0.24 0.46
CA ASP A 48 12.70 0.88 1.24
C ASP A 48 12.47 2.23 0.54
N TYR A 49 12.61 2.27 -0.78
CA TYR A 49 12.34 3.46 -1.60
C TYR A 49 10.87 3.85 -1.48
N VAL A 50 9.94 2.93 -1.77
CA VAL A 50 8.50 3.20 -1.68
C VAL A 50 8.15 3.64 -0.25
N SER A 51 8.63 2.93 0.77
CA SER A 51 8.36 3.28 2.18
C SER A 51 8.84 4.69 2.55
N ARG A 52 9.94 5.18 1.96
CA ARG A 52 10.40 6.57 2.15
C ARG A 52 9.49 7.58 1.46
N VAL A 53 9.08 7.30 0.22
CA VAL A 53 8.13 8.15 -0.51
C VAL A 53 6.82 8.25 0.25
N VAL A 54 6.33 7.13 0.80
CA VAL A 54 5.15 7.09 1.66
C VAL A 54 5.34 7.94 2.91
N ALA A 55 6.48 7.81 3.60
CA ALA A 55 6.76 8.62 4.78
C ALA A 55 6.78 10.13 4.47
N GLN A 56 7.28 10.52 3.29
CA GLN A 56 7.25 11.91 2.82
C GLN A 56 5.83 12.39 2.51
N ALA A 57 5.02 11.55 1.84
CA ALA A 57 3.63 11.87 1.53
C ALA A 57 2.77 12.03 2.79
N ARG A 58 3.00 11.20 3.81
CA ARG A 58 2.31 11.29 5.11
C ARG A 58 2.58 12.59 5.87
N ALA A 59 3.63 13.34 5.51
CA ALA A 59 3.89 14.65 6.10
C ALA A 59 2.93 15.74 5.59
N VAL A 60 2.25 15.51 4.46
CA VAL A 60 1.36 16.50 3.81
C VAL A 60 -0.03 15.95 3.48
N THR A 61 -0.22 14.63 3.50
CA THR A 61 -1.49 13.98 3.21
C THR A 61 -1.80 12.94 4.30
N ASP A 62 -2.99 13.03 4.90
CA ASP A 62 -3.42 12.08 5.93
C ASP A 62 -3.90 10.76 5.32
N PHE A 63 -3.24 9.67 5.69
CA PHE A 63 -3.62 8.29 5.37
C PHE A 63 -2.84 7.29 6.24
N GLU A 64 -3.40 6.10 6.41
CA GLU A 64 -2.71 4.99 7.10
C GLU A 64 -1.97 4.10 6.10
N PHE A 65 -0.80 3.64 6.51
CA PHE A 65 0.08 2.83 5.68
C PHE A 65 -0.01 1.35 6.03
N PHE A 66 -0.44 0.57 5.05
CA PHE A 66 -0.53 -0.88 5.10
C PHE A 66 0.55 -1.52 4.23
N VAL A 67 1.09 -2.64 4.69
CA VAL A 67 1.87 -3.54 3.84
C VAL A 67 1.18 -4.90 3.80
N ALA A 68 0.77 -5.31 2.60
CA ALA A 68 0.20 -6.62 2.32
C ALA A 68 1.29 -7.54 1.75
N THR A 69 1.74 -8.52 2.51
CA THR A 69 2.95 -9.31 2.22
C THR A 69 2.92 -10.73 2.79
N ASP A 70 3.99 -11.50 2.60
CA ASP A 70 4.11 -12.84 3.16
C ASP A 70 4.43 -12.83 4.65
N ALA A 71 4.13 -13.94 5.33
CA ALA A 71 4.52 -14.14 6.72
C ALA A 71 6.05 -13.99 6.92
N GLY A 72 6.44 -13.33 8.02
CA GLY A 72 7.84 -13.09 8.36
C GLY A 72 8.46 -11.87 7.68
N PHE A 73 7.64 -10.91 7.23
CA PHE A 73 8.14 -9.63 6.72
C PHE A 73 8.69 -8.78 7.86
N GLN A 74 9.84 -8.16 7.60
CA GLN A 74 10.48 -7.24 8.53
C GLN A 74 10.85 -5.97 7.76
N PRO A 75 10.24 -4.81 8.09
CA PRO A 75 10.62 -3.55 7.49
C PRO A 75 12.04 -3.18 7.93
N SER A 76 12.80 -2.55 7.04
CA SER A 76 14.21 -2.20 7.30
C SER A 76 14.40 -0.88 8.07
N ARG A 77 13.40 0.03 8.00
CA ARG A 77 13.49 1.41 8.48
C ARG A 77 12.16 1.87 9.06
N THR A 78 11.24 2.27 8.19
CA THR A 78 9.91 2.77 8.55
C THR A 78 8.93 1.62 8.41
N GLY A 79 8.34 1.20 9.53
CA GLY A 79 7.33 0.17 9.52
C GLY A 79 5.98 0.69 9.01
N PRO A 80 5.12 -0.19 8.48
CA PRO A 80 3.73 0.16 8.26
C PRO A 80 3.00 0.35 9.59
N ASP A 81 1.88 1.07 9.55
CA ASP A 81 0.96 1.11 10.68
C ASP A 81 0.29 -0.27 10.85
N HIS A 82 0.11 -0.98 9.73
CA HIS A 82 -0.57 -2.27 9.68
C HIS A 82 0.10 -3.27 8.74
N LEU A 83 0.19 -4.52 9.18
CA LEU A 83 0.64 -5.64 8.35
C LEU A 83 -0.56 -6.52 7.99
N ILE A 84 -0.68 -6.89 6.72
CA ILE A 84 -1.65 -7.87 6.22
C ILE A 84 -0.86 -9.04 5.64
N ILE A 85 -1.12 -10.25 6.12
CA ILE A 85 -0.58 -11.46 5.48
C ILE A 85 -1.47 -11.80 4.29
N GLN A 86 -0.89 -11.88 3.09
CA GLN A 86 -1.65 -12.19 1.89
C GLN A 86 -2.27 -13.59 1.97
N GLN A 87 -3.52 -13.72 1.53
CA GLN A 87 -4.29 -14.97 1.51
C GLN A 87 -4.91 -15.17 0.13
N GLY A 88 -4.88 -16.39 -0.40
CA GLY A 88 -5.36 -16.69 -1.75
C GLY A 88 -4.31 -17.37 -2.61
N HIS A 89 -4.75 -18.09 -3.61
CA HIS A 89 -3.92 -18.87 -4.53
C HIS A 89 -3.45 -18.04 -5.71
N SER A 90 -4.31 -17.16 -6.25
CA SER A 90 -3.96 -16.28 -7.38
C SER A 90 -3.52 -14.89 -6.92
N PHE A 91 -2.97 -14.09 -7.84
CA PHE A 91 -2.67 -12.68 -7.55
C PHE A 91 -3.96 -11.90 -7.27
N GLU A 92 -5.00 -12.12 -8.08
CA GLU A 92 -6.28 -11.44 -7.93
C GLU A 92 -6.90 -11.74 -6.57
N GLU A 93 -6.95 -13.02 -6.15
CA GLU A 93 -7.48 -13.40 -4.84
C GLU A 93 -6.71 -12.73 -3.69
N ARG A 94 -5.38 -12.71 -3.77
CA ARG A 94 -4.54 -12.07 -2.74
C ARG A 94 -4.77 -10.57 -2.65
N LEU A 95 -4.90 -9.90 -3.79
CA LEU A 95 -5.18 -8.47 -3.85
C LEU A 95 -6.59 -8.16 -3.33
N THR A 96 -7.60 -8.91 -3.76
CA THR A 96 -8.99 -8.76 -3.31
C THR A 96 -9.10 -8.92 -1.80
N HIS A 97 -8.54 -9.98 -1.22
CA HIS A 97 -8.60 -10.18 0.23
C HIS A 97 -7.85 -9.08 1.00
N ALA A 98 -6.74 -8.56 0.47
CA ALA A 98 -6.03 -7.44 1.10
C ALA A 98 -6.88 -6.16 1.10
N LEU A 99 -7.53 -5.85 -0.02
CA LEU A 99 -8.44 -4.71 -0.14
C LEU A 99 -9.66 -4.84 0.78
N GLU A 100 -10.28 -6.02 0.82
CA GLU A 100 -11.41 -6.31 1.71
C GLU A 100 -11.01 -6.18 3.19
N ALA A 101 -9.82 -6.65 3.57
CA ALA A 101 -9.31 -6.53 4.93
C ALA A 101 -9.07 -5.06 5.33
N VAL A 102 -8.68 -4.21 4.39
CA VAL A 102 -8.55 -2.75 4.62
C VAL A 102 -9.93 -2.10 4.69
N ALA A 103 -10.82 -2.39 3.74
CA ALA A 103 -12.19 -1.86 3.72
C ALA A 103 -12.97 -2.23 4.99
N ALA A 104 -12.83 -3.45 5.50
CA ALA A 104 -13.45 -3.91 6.75
C ALA A 104 -13.01 -3.13 8.00
N ARG A 105 -11.88 -2.41 7.94
CA ARG A 105 -11.41 -1.48 9.00
C ARG A 105 -12.00 -0.07 8.86
N GLY A 106 -12.91 0.14 7.90
CA GLY A 106 -13.62 1.39 7.66
C GLY A 106 -12.82 2.41 6.85
N PHE A 107 -11.88 1.97 6.01
CA PHE A 107 -11.23 2.84 5.02
C PHE A 107 -12.07 2.88 3.74
N GLU A 108 -12.27 4.07 3.22
CA GLU A 108 -13.17 4.35 2.10
C GLU A 108 -12.39 4.65 0.82
N GLN A 109 -11.20 5.23 0.95
CA GLN A 109 -10.29 5.48 -0.16
C GLN A 109 -9.03 4.64 0.02
N ILE A 110 -8.81 3.69 -0.90
CA ILE A 110 -7.69 2.76 -0.83
C ILE A 110 -6.86 2.90 -2.11
N VAL A 111 -5.61 3.33 -1.95
CA VAL A 111 -4.62 3.35 -3.03
C VAL A 111 -3.72 2.13 -2.85
N VAL A 112 -3.45 1.40 -3.93
CA VAL A 112 -2.53 0.24 -3.91
C VAL A 112 -1.34 0.53 -4.80
N VAL A 113 -0.13 0.23 -4.31
CA VAL A 113 1.11 0.34 -5.07
C VAL A 113 1.95 -0.94 -4.96
N GLY A 114 2.68 -1.25 -6.02
CA GLY A 114 3.71 -2.28 -6.02
C GLY A 114 5.03 -1.77 -5.45
N ASN A 115 5.96 -2.68 -5.16
CA ASN A 115 7.32 -2.30 -4.73
C ASN A 115 8.17 -1.71 -5.86
N ASP A 116 7.80 -1.96 -7.11
CA ASP A 116 8.52 -1.61 -8.34
C ASP A 116 8.11 -0.25 -8.93
N CYS A 117 7.25 0.51 -8.24
CA CYS A 117 6.88 1.88 -8.61
C CYS A 117 8.00 2.88 -8.27
N LEU A 118 9.13 2.84 -8.99
CA LEU A 118 10.29 3.70 -8.73
C LEU A 118 10.10 5.17 -9.14
N ASP A 119 9.08 5.47 -9.94
CA ASP A 119 8.68 6.84 -10.28
C ASP A 119 7.63 7.40 -9.31
N LEU A 120 7.28 6.66 -8.24
CA LEU A 120 6.32 7.11 -7.25
C LEU A 120 6.83 8.36 -6.54
N THR A 121 5.97 9.36 -6.43
CA THR A 121 6.27 10.61 -5.70
C THR A 121 5.16 10.91 -4.70
N PRO A 122 5.43 11.74 -3.67
CA PRO A 122 4.38 12.18 -2.76
C PRO A 122 3.19 12.86 -3.47
N LEU A 123 3.48 13.64 -4.51
CA LEU A 123 2.47 14.32 -5.32
C LEU A 123 1.55 13.31 -6.05
N LEU A 124 2.11 12.22 -6.59
CA LEU A 124 1.29 11.19 -7.24
C LEU A 124 0.34 10.50 -6.26
N LEU A 125 0.79 10.26 -5.02
CA LEU A 125 -0.07 9.68 -3.98
C LEU A 125 -1.21 10.63 -3.58
N GLU A 126 -0.90 11.91 -3.41
CA GLU A 126 -1.92 12.94 -3.15
C GLU A 126 -2.95 13.00 -4.29
N GLN A 127 -2.47 13.07 -5.53
CA GLN A 127 -3.33 13.09 -6.73
C GLN A 127 -4.20 11.84 -6.85
N ALA A 128 -3.69 10.66 -6.49
CA ALA A 128 -4.48 9.43 -6.48
C ALA A 128 -5.65 9.51 -5.49
N PHE A 129 -5.41 9.98 -4.25
CA PHE A 129 -6.49 10.17 -3.28
C PHE A 129 -7.49 11.24 -3.70
N GLN A 130 -7.04 12.35 -4.27
CA GLN A 130 -7.93 13.39 -4.81
C GLN A 130 -8.79 12.86 -5.96
N ALA A 131 -8.22 12.05 -6.86
CA ALA A 131 -8.95 11.47 -7.97
C ALA A 131 -10.06 10.50 -7.49
N LEU A 132 -9.82 9.78 -6.38
CA LEU A 132 -10.81 8.93 -5.71
C LEU A 132 -11.94 9.72 -5.01
N GLU A 133 -11.88 11.06 -4.92
CA GLU A 133 -13.01 11.86 -4.43
C GLU A 133 -14.10 12.00 -5.51
N GLN A 134 -13.74 11.81 -6.78
CA GLN A 134 -14.62 12.06 -7.93
C GLN A 134 -14.94 10.80 -8.73
N LYS A 135 -14.26 9.69 -8.45
CA LYS A 135 -14.35 8.44 -9.20
C LYS A 135 -14.32 7.27 -8.24
N ASP A 136 -15.09 6.23 -8.57
CA ASP A 136 -15.09 4.99 -7.78
C ASP A 136 -13.76 4.23 -7.92
N VAL A 137 -13.11 4.32 -9.09
CA VAL A 137 -11.84 3.63 -9.40
C VAL A 137 -10.95 4.50 -10.30
N VAL A 138 -9.64 4.47 -10.05
CA VAL A 138 -8.58 5.12 -10.84
C VAL A 138 -7.40 4.14 -10.96
N VAL A 139 -6.76 4.07 -12.14
CA VAL A 139 -5.58 3.23 -12.42
C VAL A 139 -4.55 4.08 -13.14
#